data_AF-A0A7Y8TK36-F1
#
_entry.id   AF-A0A7Y8TK36-F1
#
_cell.length_a   1.000
_cell.length_b   1.000
_cell.length_c   1.000
_cell.angle_alpha   90.00
_cell.angle_beta   90.00
_cell.angle_gamma   90.00
#
_symmetry.space_group_name_H-M   'P 1'
#
loop_
_entity.id
_entity.type
_entity.pdbx_description
1 polymer ?
#
loop_
_entity_poly.entity_id
_entity_poly.type
_entity_poly.pdbx_seq_one_letter_code
_entity_poly.pdbx_strand_id
1 'polypeptide(L)'
;MTVKTILIYTLKILGVILGIVIVYVLLGLLIPFIPVSAKDDGEKKDIPIYIYTNGVHTDIVMPVKNDLKDWSLMIPFANTKSKKTDYQYIGIGWGDKGFYLDTPTWADLKFSTAVKAAFWLSDSAMHCTYYYAMKEGEDCK
;
A
#
# COMPACT_ATOMS: atom_id res chain seq x y z
N MET A 1 46.59 3.76 14.59
CA MET A 1 45.81 2.50 14.60
C MET A 1 46.45 1.53 13.63
N THR A 2 46.72 0.28 14.03
CA THR A 2 47.28 -0.74 13.11
C THR A 2 46.25 -1.13 12.05
N VAL A 3 46.69 -1.50 10.84
CA VAL A 3 45.83 -1.94 9.72
C VAL A 3 44.84 -3.02 10.14
N LYS A 4 45.31 -3.98 10.97
CA LYS A 4 44.48 -5.04 11.56
C LYS A 4 43.31 -4.50 12.39
N THR A 5 43.55 -3.43 13.16
CA THR A 5 42.53 -2.80 14.00
C THR A 5 41.47 -2.11 13.14
N ILE A 6 41.89 -1.38 12.10
CA ILE A 6 40.97 -0.75 11.12
C ILE A 6 40.08 -1.82 10.48
N LEU A 7 40.67 -2.90 9.98
CA LEU A 7 39.95 -4.00 9.34
C LEU A 7 38.88 -4.62 10.25
N ILE A 8 39.22 -4.90 11.51
CA ILE A 8 38.28 -5.48 12.48
C ILE A 8 37.10 -4.53 12.75
N TYR A 9 37.35 -3.23 12.92
CA TYR A 9 36.27 -2.27 13.13
C TYR A 9 35.38 -2.13 11.89
N THR A 10 35.96 -2.08 10.70
CA THR A 10 35.19 -2.04 9.44
C THR A 10 34.29 -3.27 9.31
N LEU A 11 34.80 -4.47 9.55
CA LEU A 11 34.01 -5.70 9.49
C LEU A 11 32.91 -5.74 10.55
N LYS A 12 33.18 -5.26 11.77
CA LYS A 12 32.15 -5.13 12.81
C LYS A 12 31.05 -4.17 12.41
N ILE A 13 31.38 -3.01 11.85
CA ILE A 13 30.39 -2.02 11.39
C ILE A 13 29.53 -2.62 10.27
N LEU A 14 30.15 -3.25 9.27
CA LEU A 14 29.42 -3.93 8.18
C LEU A 14 28.52 -5.05 8.72
N GLY A 15 29.03 -5.85 9.67
CA GLY A 15 28.25 -6.90 10.32
C GLY A 15 27.05 -6.37 11.10
N VAL A 16 27.19 -5.24 11.78
CA VAL A 16 26.08 -4.56 12.48
C VAL A 16 25.04 -4.04 11.48
N ILE A 17 25.47 -3.37 10.41
CA ILE A 17 24.55 -2.87 9.37
C ILE A 17 23.76 -4.03 8.75
N LEU A 18 24.45 -5.11 8.37
CA LEU A 18 23.80 -6.30 7.81
C LEU A 18 22.83 -6.94 8.82
N GLY A 19 23.23 -7.03 10.09
CA GLY A 19 22.38 -7.52 11.17
C GLY A 19 21.08 -6.71 11.30
N ILE A 20 21.15 -5.38 11.24
CA ILE A 20 19.98 -4.50 11.27
C ILE A 20 19.06 -4.78 10.07
N VAL A 21 19.61 -4.89 8.86
CA VAL A 21 18.83 -5.19 7.65
C VAL A 21 18.12 -6.54 7.77
N ILE A 22 18.82 -7.58 8.24
CA ILE A 22 18.24 -8.92 8.43
C ILE A 22 17.11 -8.86 9.46
N VAL A 23 17.33 -8.22 10.60
CA VAL A 23 16.29 -8.09 11.64
C VAL A 23 15.08 -7.34 11.09
N TYR A 24 15.28 -6.25 10.35
CA TYR A 24 14.20 -5.51 9.71
C TYR A 24 13.37 -6.39 8.76
N VAL A 25 14.03 -7.15 7.87
CA VAL A 25 13.35 -8.06 6.94
C VAL A 25 12.59 -9.15 7.68
N LEU A 26 13.20 -9.76 8.70
CA LEU A 26 12.54 -10.78 9.53
C LEU A 26 11.31 -10.21 10.23
N LEU A 27 11.40 -9.02 10.82
CA LEU A 27 10.25 -8.37 11.46
C LEU A 27 9.15 -8.07 10.43
N GLY A 28 9.51 -7.54 9.26
CA GLY A 28 8.55 -7.26 8.18
C GLY A 28 7.83 -8.50 7.66
N LEU A 29 8.50 -9.66 7.64
CA LEU A 29 7.90 -10.92 7.23
C LEU A 29 7.12 -11.62 8.33
N LEU A 30 7.55 -11.51 9.60
CA LEU A 30 7.00 -12.32 10.69
C LEU A 30 5.92 -11.60 11.50
N ILE A 31 6.01 -10.28 11.69
CA ILE A 31 5.01 -9.52 12.47
C ILE A 31 3.60 -9.64 11.87
N PRO A 32 3.38 -9.60 10.54
CA PRO A 32 2.03 -9.72 9.97
C PRO A 32 1.33 -11.05 10.29
N PHE A 33 2.06 -12.10 10.67
CA PHE A 33 1.49 -13.38 11.09
C PHE A 33 0.97 -13.39 12.53
N ILE A 34 1.16 -12.31 13.29
CA ILE A 34 0.62 -12.18 14.65
C ILE A 34 -0.81 -11.64 14.53
N PRO A 35 -1.86 -12.47 14.68
CA PRO A 35 -3.22 -12.01 14.51
C PRO A 35 -3.62 -11.09 15.66
N VAL A 36 -4.35 -10.02 15.33
CA VAL A 36 -5.02 -9.18 16.32
C VAL A 36 -6.48 -9.61 16.35
N SER A 37 -6.98 -9.97 17.53
CA SER A 37 -8.39 -10.30 17.69
C SER A 37 -9.24 -9.07 17.40
N ALA A 38 -10.31 -9.24 16.63
CA ALA A 38 -11.27 -8.17 16.41
C ALA A 38 -11.84 -7.73 17.77
N LYS A 39 -11.88 -6.42 18.02
CA LYS A 39 -12.58 -5.89 19.18
C LYS A 39 -14.07 -6.22 19.04
N ASP A 40 -14.65 -6.71 20.13
CA ASP A 40 -16.09 -6.81 20.30
C ASP A 40 -16.54 -5.54 21.02
N ASP A 41 -17.04 -4.59 20.24
CA ASP A 41 -17.59 -3.32 20.70
C ASP A 41 -19.13 -3.35 20.76
N GLY A 42 -19.74 -4.51 20.50
CA GLY A 42 -21.21 -4.67 20.45
C GLY A 42 -21.87 -4.01 19.23
N GLU A 43 -21.09 -3.39 18.34
CA GLU A 43 -21.58 -2.74 17.12
C GLU A 43 -21.73 -3.74 15.98
N LYS A 44 -22.73 -3.53 15.13
CA LYS A 44 -22.93 -4.37 13.95
C LYS A 44 -21.92 -4.00 12.86
N LYS A 45 -21.21 -5.01 12.35
CA LYS A 45 -20.18 -4.87 11.30
C LYS A 45 -20.81 -5.02 9.91
N ASP A 46 -21.72 -4.10 9.58
CA ASP A 46 -22.61 -4.23 8.41
C ASP A 46 -22.08 -3.52 7.15
N ILE A 47 -20.99 -2.75 7.26
CA ILE A 47 -20.37 -2.05 6.12
C ILE A 47 -19.28 -2.97 5.55
N PRO A 48 -19.46 -3.53 4.34
CA PRO A 48 -18.45 -4.40 3.73
C PRO A 48 -17.21 -3.57 3.39
N ILE A 49 -16.04 -4.03 3.79
CA ILE A 49 -14.74 -3.45 3.42
C ILE A 49 -13.94 -4.57 2.78
N TYR A 50 -13.39 -4.32 1.59
CA TYR A 50 -12.54 -5.27 0.91
C TYR A 50 -11.10 -4.77 0.83
N ILE A 51 -10.17 -5.70 0.80
CA ILE A 51 -8.77 -5.47 0.46
C ILE A 51 -8.55 -6.01 -0.95
N TYR A 52 -8.37 -5.12 -1.91
CA TYR A 52 -8.19 -5.46 -3.32
C TYR A 52 -6.77 -5.18 -3.78
N THR A 53 -6.12 -6.13 -4.45
CA THR A 53 -4.78 -5.96 -5.02
C THR A 53 -4.76 -6.22 -6.51
N ASN A 54 -3.98 -5.44 -7.26
CA ASN A 54 -3.66 -5.74 -8.66
C ASN A 54 -2.29 -6.41 -8.83
N GLY A 55 -1.71 -6.89 -7.72
CA GLY A 55 -0.36 -7.47 -7.65
C GLY A 55 0.76 -6.44 -7.43
N VAL A 56 0.44 -5.15 -7.50
CA VAL A 56 1.42 -4.05 -7.30
C VAL A 56 0.93 -3.10 -6.22
N HIS A 57 -0.33 -2.70 -6.29
CA HIS A 57 -0.99 -1.79 -5.37
C HIS A 57 -2.11 -2.54 -4.65
N THR A 58 -2.35 -2.13 -3.40
CA THR A 58 -3.46 -2.62 -2.59
C THR A 58 -4.34 -1.44 -2.24
N ASP A 59 -5.62 -1.57 -2.56
CA ASP A 59 -6.65 -0.58 -2.34
C ASP A 59 -7.61 -1.08 -1.24
N ILE A 60 -8.04 -0.17 -0.38
CA ILE A 60 -9.18 -0.42 0.53
C ILE A 60 -10.44 -0.07 -0.24
N VAL A 61 -11.32 -1.05 -0.42
CA VAL A 61 -12.57 -0.89 -1.17
C VAL A 61 -13.75 -0.82 -0.22
N MET A 62 -14.57 0.21 -0.39
CA MET A 62 -15.67 0.54 0.51
C MET A 62 -16.91 0.90 -0.30
N PRO A 63 -18.13 0.84 0.26
CA PRO A 63 -19.30 1.37 -0.40
C PRO A 63 -19.10 2.86 -0.69
N VAL A 64 -19.50 3.31 -1.89
CA VAL A 64 -19.40 4.73 -2.26
C VAL A 64 -20.11 5.61 -1.22
N LYS A 65 -21.25 5.13 -0.72
CA LYS A 65 -22.05 5.81 0.28
C LYS A 65 -22.60 4.81 1.28
N ASN A 66 -22.57 5.18 2.54
CA ASN A 66 -23.25 4.52 3.64
C ASN A 66 -23.68 5.57 4.68
N ASP A 67 -24.23 5.14 5.81
CA ASP A 67 -24.74 6.03 6.87
C ASP A 67 -23.65 6.86 7.55
N LEU A 68 -22.38 6.47 7.43
CA LEU A 68 -21.23 7.16 8.03
C LEU A 68 -20.53 8.10 7.06
N LYS A 69 -20.49 7.76 5.76
CA LYS A 69 -19.68 8.47 4.78
C LYS A 69 -20.26 8.39 3.37
N ASP A 70 -20.23 9.52 2.67
CA ASP A 70 -20.43 9.63 1.22
C ASP A 70 -19.11 10.05 0.57
N TRP A 71 -18.43 9.11 -0.09
CA TRP A 71 -17.15 9.33 -0.76
C TRP A 71 -17.29 10.14 -2.04
N SER A 72 -18.47 10.15 -2.66
CA SER A 72 -18.70 10.88 -3.92
C SER A 72 -18.55 12.39 -3.77
N LEU A 73 -18.69 12.90 -2.55
CA LEU A 73 -18.49 14.32 -2.21
C LEU A 73 -17.00 14.72 -2.21
N MET A 74 -16.09 13.78 -1.91
CA MET A 74 -14.65 14.05 -1.87
C MET A 74 -13.94 13.63 -3.16
N ILE A 75 -14.46 12.60 -3.82
CA ILE A 75 -13.89 12.06 -5.07
C ILE A 75 -14.97 12.11 -6.14
N PRO A 76 -15.21 13.26 -6.79
CA PRO A 76 -16.35 13.43 -7.69
C PRO A 76 -16.28 12.51 -8.90
N PHE A 77 -17.40 11.88 -9.26
CA PHE A 77 -17.52 11.08 -10.49
C PHE A 77 -17.16 11.86 -11.76
N ALA A 78 -17.33 13.19 -11.74
CA ALA A 78 -16.95 14.10 -12.83
C ALA A 78 -15.46 14.03 -13.20
N ASN A 79 -14.61 13.60 -12.26
CA ASN A 79 -13.18 13.42 -12.45
C ASN A 79 -12.83 12.08 -13.12
N THR A 80 -13.80 11.16 -13.24
CA THR A 80 -13.62 9.88 -13.93
C THR A 80 -13.91 10.03 -15.42
N LYS A 81 -13.28 9.19 -16.26
CA LYS A 81 -13.56 9.17 -17.71
C LYS A 81 -15.02 8.83 -18.02
N SER A 82 -15.62 7.93 -17.24
CA SER A 82 -16.99 7.46 -17.48
C SER A 82 -18.07 8.48 -17.06
N LYS A 83 -17.79 9.29 -16.03
CA LYS A 83 -18.74 10.20 -15.36
C LYS A 83 -20.03 9.54 -14.87
N LYS A 84 -20.10 8.21 -14.87
CA LYS A 84 -21.22 7.44 -14.36
C LYS A 84 -21.28 7.51 -12.83
N THR A 85 -22.48 7.42 -12.28
CA THR A 85 -22.75 7.62 -10.85
C THR A 85 -23.43 6.41 -10.19
N ASP A 86 -23.61 5.32 -10.94
CA ASP A 86 -24.27 4.08 -10.52
C ASP A 86 -23.30 3.04 -9.91
N TYR A 87 -22.07 3.45 -9.61
CA TYR A 87 -21.08 2.64 -8.91
C TYR A 87 -21.48 2.42 -7.45
N GLN A 88 -21.29 1.21 -6.95
CA GLN A 88 -21.63 0.84 -5.58
C GLN A 88 -20.42 0.88 -4.65
N TYR A 89 -19.21 0.73 -5.19
CA TYR A 89 -17.96 0.71 -4.42
C TYR A 89 -16.90 1.66 -4.96
N ILE A 90 -16.01 2.10 -4.07
CA ILE A 90 -14.82 2.87 -4.36
C ILE A 90 -13.61 2.22 -3.69
N GLY A 91 -12.59 1.91 -4.48
CA GLY A 91 -11.26 1.52 -4.04
C GLY A 91 -10.38 2.74 -3.89
N ILE A 92 -9.71 2.87 -2.76
CA ILE A 92 -8.75 3.94 -2.48
C ILE A 92 -7.41 3.32 -2.09
N GLY A 93 -6.39 3.59 -2.90
CA GLY A 93 -4.99 3.29 -2.64
C GLY A 93 -4.16 4.56 -2.51
N TRP A 94 -2.99 4.44 -1.90
CA TRP A 94 -2.05 5.53 -1.72
C TRP A 94 -0.62 5.04 -1.86
N GLY A 95 0.22 5.84 -2.51
CA GLY A 95 1.59 5.45 -2.84
C GLY A 95 2.34 6.54 -3.57
N ASP A 96 3.50 6.18 -4.12
CA ASP A 96 4.36 7.11 -4.84
C ASP A 96 3.75 7.58 -6.17
N LYS A 97 3.76 8.89 -6.41
CA LYS A 97 3.19 9.49 -7.63
C LYS A 97 3.90 9.03 -8.91
N GLY A 98 5.23 8.90 -8.86
CA GLY A 98 6.01 8.42 -10.01
C GLY A 98 5.69 6.97 -10.33
N PHE A 99 5.50 6.13 -9.31
CA PHE A 99 5.09 4.75 -9.50
C PHE A 99 3.72 4.66 -10.20
N TYR A 100 2.74 5.47 -9.78
CA TYR A 100 1.42 5.49 -10.42
C TYR A 100 1.41 6.02 -11.85
N LEU A 101 2.23 7.03 -12.17
CA LEU A 101 2.16 7.73 -13.45
C LEU A 101 3.15 7.19 -14.48
N ASP A 102 4.33 6.75 -14.05
CA ASP A 102 5.45 6.40 -14.93
C ASP A 102 5.69 4.88 -15.03
N THR A 103 5.00 4.06 -14.22
CA THR A 103 5.18 2.58 -14.19
C THR A 103 3.87 1.83 -14.46
N PRO A 104 3.33 1.84 -15.70
CA PRO A 104 2.13 1.08 -16.04
C PRO A 104 2.33 -0.43 -15.90
N THR A 105 3.51 -0.93 -16.24
CA THR A 105 3.91 -2.32 -16.04
C THR A 105 5.25 -2.40 -15.30
N TRP A 106 5.56 -3.56 -14.72
CA TRP A 106 6.87 -3.79 -14.08
C TRP A 106 8.06 -3.59 -15.03
N ALA A 107 7.87 -3.79 -16.33
CA ALA A 107 8.91 -3.56 -17.33
C ALA A 107 9.25 -2.07 -17.51
N ASP A 108 8.33 -1.18 -17.13
CA ASP A 108 8.51 0.28 -17.22
C ASP A 108 9.16 0.87 -15.96
N LEU A 109 9.41 0.05 -14.93
CA LEU A 109 9.95 0.53 -13.66
C LEU A 109 11.38 1.05 -13.83
N LYS A 110 11.53 2.36 -13.69
CA LYS A 110 12.84 3.02 -13.68
C LYS A 110 13.49 2.86 -12.32
N PHE A 111 14.79 2.59 -12.30
CA PHE A 111 15.58 2.54 -11.07
C PHE A 111 15.43 3.83 -10.24
N SER A 112 15.39 4.99 -10.89
CA SER A 112 15.18 6.28 -10.22
C SER A 112 13.82 6.36 -9.53
N THR A 113 12.74 5.88 -10.16
CA THR A 113 11.40 5.81 -9.56
C THR A 113 11.40 4.86 -8.36
N ALA A 114 12.00 3.67 -8.50
CA ALA A 114 12.09 2.70 -7.41
C ALA A 114 12.83 3.26 -6.18
N VAL A 115 13.98 3.91 -6.39
CA VAL A 115 14.75 4.53 -5.30
C VAL A 115 13.96 5.67 -4.67
N LYS A 116 13.35 6.55 -5.45
CA LYS A 116 12.59 7.66 -4.89
C LYS A 116 11.38 7.18 -4.10
N ALA A 117 10.63 6.20 -4.60
CA ALA A 117 9.51 5.60 -3.91
C ALA A 117 9.96 4.90 -2.60
N ALA A 118 11.03 4.10 -2.64
CA ALA A 118 11.51 3.34 -1.48
C ALA A 118 12.03 4.23 -0.33
N PHE A 119 12.58 5.41 -0.67
CA PHE A 119 13.17 6.33 0.30
C PHE A 119 12.37 7.62 0.50
N TRP A 120 11.12 7.67 0.01
CA TRP A 120 10.24 8.84 0.14
C TRP A 120 10.85 10.14 -0.42
N LEU A 121 11.51 10.07 -1.57
CA LEU A 121 12.18 11.21 -2.21
C LEU A 121 11.32 11.86 -3.31
N SER A 122 10.02 11.59 -3.31
CA SER A 122 9.04 12.08 -4.28
C SER A 122 7.68 12.30 -3.62
N ASP A 123 6.81 13.02 -4.34
CA ASP A 123 5.42 13.24 -3.92
C ASP A 123 4.64 11.92 -3.94
N SER A 124 3.61 11.86 -3.10
CA SER A 124 2.63 10.77 -3.14
C SER A 124 1.39 11.14 -3.96
N ALA A 125 0.63 10.12 -4.37
CA ALA A 125 -0.67 10.27 -4.99
C ALA A 125 -1.67 9.28 -4.38
N MET A 126 -2.95 9.64 -4.47
CA MET A 126 -4.05 8.72 -4.19
C MET A 126 -4.58 8.15 -5.50
N HIS A 127 -4.75 6.84 -5.55
CA HIS A 127 -5.40 6.14 -6.64
C HIS A 127 -6.82 5.80 -6.20
N CYS A 128 -7.81 6.27 -6.96
CA CYS A 128 -9.22 6.07 -6.62
C CYS A 128 -9.96 5.45 -7.81
N THR A 129 -10.52 4.26 -7.63
CA THR A 129 -11.23 3.51 -8.67
C THR A 129 -12.62 3.15 -8.23
N TYR A 130 -13.61 3.31 -9.11
CA TYR A 130 -15.00 2.96 -8.83
C TYR A 130 -15.38 1.60 -9.42
N TYR A 131 -16.18 0.83 -8.68
CA TYR A 131 -16.61 -0.51 -9.05
C TYR A 131 -18.14 -0.66 -8.90
N TYR A 132 -18.75 -1.43 -9.81
CA TYR A 132 -20.19 -1.75 -9.72
C TYR A 132 -20.48 -2.80 -8.67
N ALA A 133 -19.60 -3.79 -8.54
CA ALA A 133 -19.67 -4.86 -7.58
C ALA A 133 -18.26 -5.36 -7.28
N MET A 134 -18.05 -5.85 -6.06
CA MET A 134 -16.83 -6.55 -5.68
C MET A 134 -17.07 -8.06 -5.75
N LYS A 135 -16.04 -8.78 -6.18
CA LYS A 135 -16.03 -10.25 -6.23
C LYS A 135 -14.84 -10.74 -5.42
N GLU A 136 -15.11 -11.47 -4.36
CA GLU A 136 -14.07 -12.09 -3.54
C GLU A 136 -13.27 -13.12 -4.35
N GLY A 137 -11.98 -13.17 -4.07
CA GLY A 137 -11.00 -13.93 -4.84
C GLY A 137 -9.67 -14.08 -4.11
N GLU A 138 -8.63 -14.46 -4.84
CA GLU A 138 -7.26 -14.45 -4.31
C GLU A 138 -6.72 -13.01 -4.16
N ASP A 139 -7.17 -12.14 -5.05
CA ASP A 139 -6.81 -10.72 -5.17
C ASP A 139 -7.78 -9.78 -4.44
N CYS A 140 -8.91 -10.29 -3.93
CA CYS A 140 -9.92 -9.53 -3.20
C CYS A 140 -10.37 -10.30 -1.97
N LYS A 141 -10.08 -9.78 -0.78
CA LYS A 141 -10.52 -10.33 0.52
C LYS A 141 -11.50 -9.42 1.21
#